data_AF-A0A838PXB8-F1
#
_entry.id   AF-A0A838PXB8-F1
#
_cell.length_a   1.000
_cell.length_b   1.000
_cell.length_c   1.000
_cell.angle_alpha   90.00
_cell.angle_beta   90.00
_cell.angle_gamma   90.00
#
_symmetry.space_group_name_H-M   'P 1'
#
loop_
_entity.id
_entity.type
_entity.pdbx_description
1 polymer ?
#
loop_
_entity_poly.entity_id
_entity_poly.type
_entity_poly.pdbx_seq_one_letter_code
_entity_poly.pdbx_strand_id
1 'polypeptide(L)'
;MAACDFYNDPTHRSPLPPALTEYLVAASGFGEVEVRPLHPNRSPFEPVGSGARQQVEQLVALTLYGPQDYAVLGYKPQPADRA
;
A
#
# COMPACT_ATOMS: atom_id res chain seq x y z
N MET A 1 3.76 12.10 7.87
CA MET A 1 4.09 11.23 9.01
C MET A 1 4.53 9.92 8.39
N ALA A 2 5.77 9.50 8.65
CA ALA A 2 6.50 8.50 7.86
C ALA A 2 6.40 7.10 8.50
N ALA A 3 7.08 6.10 7.92
CA ALA A 3 7.18 4.70 8.37
C ALA A 3 7.52 4.45 9.87
N CYS A 4 7.77 5.50 10.66
CA CYS A 4 8.01 5.42 12.09
C CYS A 4 6.74 5.26 12.92
N ASP A 5 5.57 5.67 12.41
CA ASP A 5 4.33 5.65 13.22
C ASP A 5 3.88 4.23 13.59
N PHE A 6 4.31 3.24 12.79
CA PHE A 6 4.16 1.83 13.13
C PHE A 6 4.77 1.50 14.51
N TYR A 7 5.87 2.13 14.92
CA TYR A 7 6.52 1.79 16.19
C TYR A 7 5.97 2.55 17.41
N ASN A 8 4.95 3.41 17.22
CA ASN A 8 4.30 4.10 18.34
C ASN A 8 3.48 3.15 19.20
N ASP A 9 2.93 2.06 18.61
CA ASP A 9 2.29 0.99 19.37
C ASP A 9 3.34 -0.05 19.78
N PRO A 10 3.62 -0.22 21.09
CA PRO A 10 4.63 -1.16 21.58
C PRO A 10 4.23 -2.64 21.39
N THR A 11 2.99 -2.93 21.04
CA THR A 11 2.51 -4.29 20.76
C THR A 11 2.80 -4.75 19.33
N HIS A 12 3.15 -3.82 18.44
CA HIS A 12 3.52 -4.16 17.07
C HIS A 12 4.82 -4.98 17.03
N ARG A 13 4.80 -6.05 16.21
CA ARG A 13 5.95 -6.97 16.07
C ARG A 13 6.85 -6.58 14.90
N SER A 14 6.30 -6.57 13.70
CA SER A 14 7.00 -6.26 12.46
C SER A 14 6.01 -5.71 11.44
N PRO A 15 6.37 -4.69 10.65
CA PRO A 15 5.52 -4.22 9.56
C PRO A 15 5.20 -5.35 8.59
N LEU A 16 4.00 -5.33 8.04
CA LEU A 16 3.61 -6.20 6.92
C LEU A 16 3.64 -5.36 5.63
N PRO A 17 4.63 -5.53 4.75
CA PRO A 17 4.69 -4.81 3.48
C PRO A 17 3.51 -5.22 2.57
N PRO A 18 2.87 -4.28 1.84
CA PRO A 18 1.70 -4.61 1.02
C PRO A 18 1.94 -5.71 -0.01
N ALA A 19 3.08 -5.69 -0.70
CA ALA A 19 3.44 -6.72 -1.69
C ALA A 19 3.64 -8.11 -1.07
N LEU A 20 4.14 -8.18 0.18
CA LEU A 20 4.24 -9.45 0.90
C LEU A 20 2.85 -9.97 1.26
N THR A 21 1.97 -9.10 1.76
CA THR A 21 0.60 -9.47 2.12
C THR A 21 -0.20 -9.92 0.90
N GLU A 22 -0.07 -9.23 -0.24
CA GLU A 22 -0.66 -9.63 -1.52
C GLU A 22 -0.21 -11.04 -1.94
N TYR A 23 1.11 -11.28 -1.92
CA TYR A 23 1.66 -12.60 -2.21
C TYR A 23 1.10 -13.68 -1.28
N LEU A 24 1.05 -13.42 0.03
CA LEU A 24 0.54 -14.38 1.01
C LEU A 24 -0.94 -14.69 0.81
N VAL A 25 -1.77 -13.69 0.46
CA VAL A 25 -3.19 -13.89 0.16
C VAL A 25 -3.35 -14.72 -1.11
N ALA A 26 -2.60 -14.43 -2.18
CA ALA A 26 -2.61 -15.23 -3.39
C ALA A 26 -2.15 -16.67 -3.14
N ALA A 27 -1.05 -16.85 -2.41
CA ALA A 27 -0.51 -18.16 -2.03
C ALA A 27 -1.47 -18.97 -1.14
N SER A 28 -2.37 -18.29 -0.42
CA SER A 28 -3.43 -18.93 0.38
C SER A 28 -4.61 -19.42 -0.47
N GLY A 29 -4.57 -19.26 -1.80
CA GLY A 29 -5.58 -19.78 -2.74
C GLY A 29 -6.67 -18.78 -3.12
N PHE A 30 -6.53 -17.50 -2.78
CA PHE A 30 -7.40 -16.45 -3.28
C PHE A 30 -6.96 -16.01 -4.69
N GLY A 31 -7.94 -15.77 -5.56
CA GLY A 31 -7.74 -15.17 -6.88
C GLY A 31 -8.08 -13.68 -6.87
N GLU A 32 -7.77 -12.99 -7.97
CA GLU A 32 -8.08 -11.56 -8.16
C GLU A 32 -7.63 -10.70 -6.97
N VAL A 33 -6.38 -10.93 -6.53
CA VAL A 33 -5.83 -10.24 -5.36
C VAL A 33 -5.37 -8.83 -5.76
N GLU A 34 -5.79 -7.83 -5.01
CA GLU A 34 -5.33 -6.44 -5.20
C GLU A 34 -4.97 -5.76 -3.87
N VAL A 35 -4.00 -4.85 -3.93
CA VAL A 35 -3.67 -3.94 -2.84
C VAL A 35 -4.40 -2.61 -3.07
N ARG A 36 -5.27 -2.23 -2.14
CA ARG A 36 -5.97 -0.96 -2.15
C ARG A 36 -5.37 0.00 -1.11
N PRO A 37 -4.76 1.12 -1.52
CA PRO A 37 -4.28 2.13 -0.58
C PRO A 37 -5.46 2.82 0.12
N LEU A 38 -5.29 3.12 1.41
CA LEU A 38 -6.29 3.76 2.28
C LEU A 38 -5.66 4.91 3.06
N HIS A 39 -6.52 5.81 3.56
CA HIS A 39 -6.15 6.94 4.42
C HIS A 39 -4.94 7.75 3.89
N PRO A 40 -5.09 8.39 2.70
CA PRO A 40 -4.03 9.21 2.13
C PRO A 40 -3.65 10.35 3.08
N ASN A 41 -2.36 10.49 3.38
CA ASN A 41 -1.87 11.66 4.09
C ASN A 41 -1.72 12.82 3.10
N ARG A 42 -1.93 14.05 3.57
CA ARG A 42 -1.60 15.23 2.77
C ARG A 42 -0.12 15.54 3.00
N SER A 43 0.65 15.51 1.92
CA SER A 43 2.01 16.08 1.95
C SER A 43 1.93 17.53 2.40
N PRO A 44 2.72 17.98 3.39
CA PRO A 44 2.84 19.39 3.73
C PRO A 44 3.61 20.17 2.65
N PHE A 45 4.24 19.47 1.71
CA PHE A 45 4.99 20.05 0.60
C PHE A 45 4.12 20.03 -0.67
N GLU A 46 3.89 21.22 -1.21
CA GLU A 46 3.34 21.41 -2.55
C GLU A 46 4.50 21.37 -3.57
N PRO A 47 4.41 20.56 -4.64
CA PRO A 47 5.40 20.57 -5.72
C PRO A 47 5.45 21.95 -6.38
N VAL A 48 6.65 22.53 -6.50
CA VAL A 48 6.86 23.89 -7.02
C VAL A 48 7.67 23.89 -8.32
N GLY A 49 8.33 22.77 -8.64
CA GLY A 49 9.09 22.59 -9.88
C GLY A 49 8.21 22.44 -11.11
N SER A 50 8.85 22.43 -12.28
CA SER A 50 8.22 22.14 -13.58
C SER A 50 8.95 21.00 -14.30
N GLY A 51 8.24 20.33 -15.21
CA GLY A 51 8.79 19.21 -15.99
C GLY A 51 9.28 18.06 -15.10
N ALA A 52 10.49 17.56 -15.38
CA ALA A 52 11.08 16.43 -14.65
C ALA A 52 11.22 16.69 -13.14
N ARG A 53 11.50 17.93 -12.74
CA ARG A 53 11.62 18.29 -11.31
C ARG A 53 10.30 18.09 -10.57
N GLN A 54 9.19 18.49 -11.19
CA GLN A 54 7.85 18.32 -10.60
C GLN A 54 7.52 16.84 -10.38
N GLN A 55 7.89 15.97 -11.32
CA GLN A 55 7.65 14.53 -11.24
C GLN A 55 8.43 13.90 -10.07
N VAL A 56 9.69 14.31 -9.88
CA VAL A 56 10.51 13.86 -8.75
C VAL A 56 9.92 14.37 -7.43
N GLU A 57 9.51 15.64 -7.35
CA GLU A 57 8.88 16.21 -6.16
C GLU A 57 7.58 15.46 -5.79
N GLN A 58 6.76 15.10 -6.77
CA GLN A 58 5.55 14.29 -6.56
C GLN A 58 5.88 12.87 -6.07
N LEU A 59 6.87 12.21 -6.66
CA LEU A 59 7.29 10.87 -6.24
C LEU A 59 7.82 10.86 -4.80
N VAL A 60 8.64 11.85 -4.45
CA VAL A 60 9.15 12.03 -3.09
C VAL A 60 8.01 12.29 -2.11
N ALA A 61 7.07 13.18 -2.47
CA ALA A 61 5.89 13.44 -1.64
C ALA A 61 5.05 12.17 -1.42
N LEU A 62 4.79 11.39 -2.48
CA LEU A 62 4.06 10.13 -2.38
C LEU A 62 4.80 9.08 -1.54
N THR A 63 6.13 9.02 -1.65
CA THR A 63 6.94 8.02 -0.93
C THR A 63 7.02 8.32 0.56
N LEU A 64 7.10 9.61 0.94
CA LEU A 64 7.23 10.04 2.33
C LEU A 64 5.89 10.28 3.04
N TYR A 65 4.85 10.66 2.28
CA TYR A 65 3.54 11.07 2.79
C TYR A 65 2.39 10.37 2.07
N GLY A 66 2.64 9.19 1.50
CA GLY A 66 1.63 8.41 0.82
C GLY A 66 0.49 7.91 1.72
N PRO A 67 -0.33 7.00 1.19
CA PRO A 67 -1.34 6.27 1.96
C PRO A 67 -0.74 5.65 3.23
N GLN A 68 -1.39 5.86 4.37
CA GLN A 68 -0.90 5.37 5.66
C GLN A 68 -1.34 3.94 5.95
N ASP A 69 -2.46 3.53 5.36
CA ASP A 69 -3.01 2.19 5.48
C ASP A 69 -3.20 1.55 4.11
N TYR A 70 -3.41 0.25 4.11
CA TYR A 70 -3.80 -0.49 2.91
C TYR A 70 -4.73 -1.64 3.27
N ALA A 71 -5.53 -2.07 2.31
CA ALA A 71 -6.27 -3.31 2.35
C ALA A 71 -5.76 -4.25 1.26
N VAL A 72 -5.72 -5.55 1.55
CA VAL A 72 -5.56 -6.57 0.52
C VAL A 72 -6.89 -7.27 0.36
N LEU A 73 -7.40 -7.25 -0.87
CA LEU A 73 -8.67 -7.88 -1.24
C LEU A 73 -8.35 -9.09 -2.07
N GLY A 74 -9.02 -10.20 -1.80
CA GLY A 74 -8.88 -11.43 -2.58
C GLY A 74 -10.22 -12.17 -2.60
N TYR A 75 -10.50 -12.81 -3.71
CA TYR A 75 -11.76 -13.50 -3.95
C TYR A 75 -11.54 -15.01 -3.95
N LYS A 76 -12.46 -15.74 -3.32
CA LYS A 76 -12.44 -17.20 -3.43
C LYS A 76 -12.72 -17.55 -4.89
N PRO A 77 -11.83 -18.29 -5.58
CA PRO A 77 -12.09 -18.67 -6.95
C PRO A 77 -13.38 -19.51 -6.99
N GLN A 78 -14.25 -19.23 -7.96
CA GLN A 78 -15.38 -20.11 -8.18
C GLN A 78 -14.85 -21.50 -8.54
N PRO A 79 -15.43 -22.58 -7.99
CA PRO A 79 -15.09 -23.91 -8.47
C PRO A 79 -15.33 -23.92 -9.98
N ALA A 80 -14.32 -24.32 -10.74
CA ALA A 80 -14.47 -24.52 -12.18
C ALA A 80 -15.69 -25.42 -12.38
N ASP A 81 -16.68 -24.93 -13.13
CA ASP A 81 -17.89 -25.67 -13.43
C ASP A 81 -17.46 -27.03 -13.97
N ARG A 82 -17.88 -28.11 -13.30
CA ARG A 82 -17.52 -29.48 -13.69
C ARG A 82 -18.29 -29.80 -14.97
N ALA A 83 -17.71 -29.42 -16.11
CA ALA A 83 -18.11 -29.88 -17.43
C ALA A 83 -17.85 -31.39 -17.59
#